data_AF-A0A1D3UAT6-F1
#
_entry.id   AF-A0A1D3UAT6-F1
#
_cell.length_a   1.000
_cell.length_b   1.000
_cell.length_c   1.000
_cell.angle_alpha   90.00
_cell.angle_beta   90.00
_cell.angle_gamma   90.00
#
_symmetry.space_group_name_H-M   'P 1'
#
loop_
_entity.id
_entity.type
_entity.pdbx_description
1 polymer ?
#
loop_
_entity_poly.entity_id
_entity_poly.type
_entity_poly.pdbx_seq_one_letter_code
_entity_poly.pdbx_strand_id
1 'polypeptide(L)'
;MDWTCRITPIDLRDYLNNCKYKNSNIEIKKKVRSNAKKIRDVMLKRWVTEKRYTLQKYDTTEEQNVEKNKKKSDHIITYDNQSHVNVICEEKDTEHVHCLDIMYTQLVRHVYTLLNSLNVEKKETREFDHTKMYKYTCNYKQVEPHDVEKYLSPYGIRTFDRTAKFFSYHNAKNSSMLKRGLFDKRSNFNMCIYLPTKKEIDILFIIEKLSYYFYFDLYVPITTEQNRLIFFPFDLENNLLVEHHFNIFVPYLYIFVSSCMQKGKETFHLNGLNIITDKIFHFTFEEKDTILFIPLIAYNMYGCRVGSGKGYYDKTLKGAQLGEKKKIIQQNGEENSGEMNDGEKYTLQILSQKKKKKKDIKIGLSYDLFLYHIDFSESTDILLDYIVNEKNIYHFLF
;
A
#
# COMPACT_ATOMS: atom_id res chain seq x y z
N MET A 1 -24.69 3.43 -12.10
CA MET A 1 -24.21 3.83 -10.77
C MET A 1 -23.18 4.90 -10.97
N ASP A 2 -23.35 6.05 -10.31
CA ASP A 2 -22.33 7.10 -10.30
C ASP A 2 -21.16 6.64 -9.42
N TRP A 3 -20.03 6.30 -10.05
CA TRP A 3 -18.84 5.81 -9.36
C TRP A 3 -18.09 6.91 -8.60
N THR A 4 -18.48 8.19 -8.78
CA THR A 4 -17.84 9.34 -8.13
C THR A 4 -18.25 9.52 -6.67
N CYS A 5 -19.35 8.88 -6.22
CA CYS A 5 -19.94 9.09 -4.89
C CYS A 5 -19.53 8.02 -3.84
N ARG A 6 -18.24 7.63 -3.80
CA ARG A 6 -17.73 6.61 -2.84
C ARG A 6 -16.71 7.13 -1.83
N ILE A 7 -16.55 8.44 -1.68
CA ILE A 7 -15.73 9.03 -0.62
C ILE A 7 -16.66 9.57 0.45
N THR A 8 -16.66 8.92 1.61
CA THR A 8 -17.45 9.32 2.78
C THR A 8 -16.58 10.14 3.72
N PRO A 9 -16.83 11.45 3.86
CA PRO A 9 -16.13 12.26 4.84
C PRO A 9 -16.59 11.89 6.25
N ILE A 10 -15.65 11.83 7.19
CA ILE A 10 -15.87 11.61 8.61
C ILE A 10 -15.23 12.77 9.35
N ASP A 11 -16.06 13.62 9.96
CA ASP A 11 -15.59 14.74 10.77
C ASP A 11 -15.16 14.25 12.15
N LEU A 12 -13.88 14.45 12.49
CA LEU A 12 -13.28 14.02 13.74
C LEU A 12 -12.99 15.19 14.70
N ARG A 13 -13.40 16.42 14.40
CA ARG A 13 -13.10 17.59 15.25
C ARG A 13 -13.59 17.40 16.69
N ASP A 14 -14.83 16.93 16.86
CA ASP A 14 -15.40 16.66 18.18
C ASP A 14 -14.72 15.49 18.89
N TYR A 15 -14.32 14.46 18.13
CA TYR A 15 -13.57 13.33 18.67
C TYR A 15 -12.21 13.77 19.21
N LEU A 16 -11.45 14.54 18.43
CA LEU A 16 -10.13 15.04 18.82
C LEU A 16 -10.18 15.95 20.05
N ASN A 17 -11.19 16.83 20.13
CA ASN A 17 -11.38 17.73 21.27
C ASN A 17 -11.68 16.98 22.58
N ASN A 18 -12.31 15.81 22.49
CA ASN A 18 -12.74 15.02 23.65
C ASN A 18 -11.88 13.77 23.90
N CYS A 19 -10.86 13.51 23.09
CA CYS A 19 -10.07 12.29 23.16
C CYS A 19 -9.25 12.26 24.46
N LYS A 20 -9.70 11.46 25.43
CA LYS A 20 -8.94 11.15 26.65
C LYS A 20 -8.23 9.82 26.45
N TYR A 21 -6.92 9.85 26.23
CA TYR A 21 -6.10 8.65 26.17
C TYR A 21 -6.14 7.95 27.54
N LYS A 22 -6.76 6.78 27.60
CA LYS A 22 -6.82 5.96 28.82
C LYS A 22 -5.76 4.87 28.76
N ASN A 23 -5.13 4.57 29.89
CA ASN A 23 -4.18 3.44 30.00
C ASN A 23 -4.81 2.10 29.57
N SER A 24 -6.13 1.95 29.70
CA SER A 24 -6.88 0.78 29.22
C SER A 24 -6.79 0.56 27.71
N ASN A 25 -6.46 1.59 26.92
CA ASN A 25 -6.42 1.49 25.46
C ASN A 25 -5.32 0.53 24.99
N ILE A 26 -4.21 0.41 25.73
CA ILE A 26 -3.14 -0.56 25.45
C ILE A 26 -3.69 -1.99 25.50
N GLU A 27 -4.48 -2.32 26.52
CA GLU A 27 -5.08 -3.65 26.68
C GLU A 27 -6.15 -3.92 25.63
N ILE A 28 -7.00 -2.94 25.36
CA ILE A 28 -8.02 -3.02 24.31
C ILE A 28 -7.35 -3.29 22.96
N LYS A 29 -6.31 -2.54 22.62
CA LYS A 29 -5.57 -2.71 21.36
C LYS A 29 -4.90 -4.06 21.24
N LYS A 30 -4.37 -4.61 22.35
CA LYS A 30 -3.85 -6.00 22.38
C LYS A 30 -4.95 -7.02 22.11
N LYS A 31 -6.14 -6.87 22.71
CA LYS A 31 -7.31 -7.73 22.48
C LYS A 31 -7.79 -7.64 21.03
N VAL A 32 -7.96 -6.43 20.48
CA VAL A 32 -8.32 -6.18 19.08
C VAL A 32 -7.32 -6.85 18.14
N ARG A 33 -6.00 -6.64 18.36
CA ARG A 33 -4.95 -7.28 17.56
C ARG A 33 -5.05 -8.80 17.56
N SER A 34 -5.25 -9.40 18.73
CA SER A 34 -5.37 -10.85 18.89
C SER A 34 -6.59 -11.40 18.15
N ASN A 35 -7.74 -10.76 18.33
CA ASN A 35 -9.00 -11.17 17.70
C ASN A 35 -8.93 -11.04 16.17
N ALA A 36 -8.45 -9.91 15.66
CA ALA A 36 -8.31 -9.68 14.23
C ALA A 36 -7.36 -10.69 13.57
N LYS A 37 -6.24 -11.06 14.23
CA LYS A 37 -5.36 -12.15 13.76
C LYS A 37 -6.07 -13.50 13.68
N LYS A 38 -6.87 -13.86 14.69
CA LYS A 38 -7.66 -15.11 14.69
C LYS A 38 -8.69 -15.14 13.56
N ILE A 39 -9.46 -14.06 13.40
CA ILE A 39 -10.46 -13.93 12.33
C ILE A 39 -9.79 -14.09 10.96
N ARG A 40 -8.64 -13.45 10.77
CA ARG A 40 -7.86 -13.52 9.53
C ARG A 40 -7.37 -14.94 9.23
N ASP A 41 -6.92 -15.68 10.23
CA ASP A 41 -6.48 -17.07 10.05
C ASP A 41 -7.65 -17.98 9.65
N VAL A 42 -8.85 -17.77 10.20
CA VAL A 42 -10.07 -18.48 9.80
C VAL A 42 -10.46 -18.13 8.37
N MET A 43 -10.45 -16.84 8.02
CA MET A 43 -10.76 -16.33 6.68
C MET A 43 -9.84 -16.91 5.61
N LEU A 44 -8.52 -16.87 5.84
CA LEU A 44 -7.53 -17.43 4.90
C LEU A 44 -7.71 -18.93 4.71
N LYS A 45 -7.97 -19.69 5.78
CA LYS A 45 -8.26 -21.12 5.68
C LYS A 45 -9.48 -21.38 4.83
N ARG A 46 -10.57 -20.65 5.06
CA ARG A 46 -11.81 -20.78 4.30
C ARG A 46 -11.60 -20.49 2.81
N TRP A 47 -10.90 -19.41 2.48
CA TRP A 47 -10.61 -19.06 1.09
C TRP A 47 -9.73 -20.08 0.36
N VAL A 48 -8.72 -20.63 1.05
CA VAL A 48 -7.88 -21.71 0.48
C VAL A 48 -8.73 -22.95 0.21
N THR A 49 -9.62 -23.31 1.14
CA THR A 49 -10.52 -24.45 1.00
C THR A 49 -11.52 -24.26 -0.14
N GLU A 50 -12.15 -23.09 -0.24
CA GLU A 50 -13.08 -22.75 -1.34
C GLU A 50 -12.38 -22.89 -2.71
N LYS A 51 -11.15 -22.38 -2.87
CA LYS A 51 -10.38 -22.56 -4.11
C LYS A 51 -10.12 -24.03 -4.46
N ARG A 52 -9.80 -24.87 -3.46
CA ARG A 52 -9.55 -26.31 -3.69
C ARG A 52 -10.80 -27.07 -4.10
N TYR A 53 -11.95 -26.78 -3.48
CA TYR A 53 -13.22 -27.41 -3.84
C TYR A 53 -13.67 -27.02 -5.25
N THR A 54 -13.47 -25.76 -5.64
CA THR A 54 -13.70 -25.35 -7.03
C THR A 54 -12.83 -26.20 -7.96
N LEU A 55 -11.50 -26.26 -7.74
CA LEU A 55 -10.57 -27.04 -8.58
C LEU A 55 -10.93 -28.54 -8.70
N GLN A 56 -11.21 -29.23 -7.58
CA GLN A 56 -11.51 -30.67 -7.57
C GLN A 56 -12.80 -31.05 -8.33
N LYS A 57 -13.78 -30.15 -8.37
CA LYS A 57 -15.04 -30.39 -9.10
C LYS A 57 -14.81 -30.41 -10.62
N TYR A 58 -13.80 -29.70 -11.14
CA TYR A 58 -13.48 -29.69 -12.58
C TYR A 58 -12.69 -30.91 -13.01
N ASP A 59 -11.72 -31.34 -12.21
CA ASP A 59 -10.99 -32.60 -12.48
C ASP A 59 -11.94 -33.81 -12.55
N THR A 60 -13.07 -33.76 -11.82
CA THR A 60 -14.09 -34.82 -11.85
C THR A 60 -15.18 -34.63 -12.90
N THR A 61 -15.35 -33.42 -13.50
CA THR A 61 -16.36 -33.20 -14.56
C THR A 61 -15.79 -33.31 -15.97
N GLU A 62 -14.47 -33.20 -16.17
CA GLU A 62 -13.84 -33.53 -17.46
C GLU A 62 -13.83 -35.05 -17.74
N GLU A 63 -13.87 -35.90 -16.70
CA GLU A 63 -13.96 -37.36 -16.88
C GLU A 63 -15.39 -37.91 -17.00
N GLN A 64 -16.45 -37.10 -16.80
CA GLN A 64 -17.82 -37.64 -16.68
C GLN A 64 -18.94 -36.93 -17.46
N ASN A 65 -18.66 -36.16 -18.51
CA ASN A 65 -19.76 -35.64 -19.36
C ASN A 65 -19.51 -35.78 -20.87
N VAL A 66 -19.61 -37.03 -21.34
CA VAL A 66 -20.37 -37.33 -22.56
C VAL A 66 -21.83 -37.51 -22.12
N GLU A 67 -22.76 -36.83 -22.80
CA GLU A 67 -24.24 -36.91 -22.68
C GLU A 67 -24.96 -36.16 -21.54
N LYS A 68 -25.54 -34.99 -21.88
CA LYS A 68 -27.01 -34.70 -21.94
C LYS A 68 -27.40 -33.27 -21.50
N ASN A 69 -27.89 -32.53 -22.51
CA ASN A 69 -29.08 -31.67 -22.58
C ASN A 69 -29.34 -30.51 -21.59
N LYS A 70 -29.28 -29.31 -22.19
CA LYS A 70 -30.17 -28.13 -22.08
C LYS A 70 -31.26 -28.17 -20.98
N LYS A 71 -31.07 -27.36 -19.93
CA LYS A 71 -32.09 -26.49 -19.33
C LYS A 71 -31.45 -25.18 -18.87
N LYS A 72 -31.96 -24.05 -19.35
CA LYS A 72 -31.65 -22.70 -18.86
C LYS A 72 -32.14 -22.57 -17.42
N SER A 73 -31.25 -22.15 -16.53
CA SER A 73 -31.56 -21.85 -15.14
C SER A 73 -30.75 -20.61 -14.75
N ASP A 74 -31.43 -19.47 -14.64
CA ASP A 74 -30.85 -18.25 -14.09
C ASP A 74 -30.52 -18.50 -12.61
N HIS A 75 -29.25 -18.76 -12.29
CA HIS A 75 -28.79 -18.92 -10.91
C HIS A 75 -28.43 -17.55 -10.33
N ILE A 76 -29.42 -16.95 -9.66
CA ILE A 76 -29.20 -15.83 -8.75
C ILE A 76 -28.56 -16.41 -7.48
N ILE A 77 -27.27 -16.14 -7.26
CA ILE A 77 -26.60 -16.44 -5.99
C ILE A 77 -26.97 -15.33 -5.00
N THR A 78 -28.01 -15.56 -4.20
CA THR A 78 -28.35 -14.68 -3.06
C THR A 78 -27.45 -15.00 -1.87
N TYR A 79 -26.65 -14.03 -1.44
CA TYR A 79 -26.04 -14.03 -0.11
C TYR A 79 -26.92 -13.21 0.83
N ASP A 80 -27.46 -13.87 1.85
CA ASP A 80 -28.17 -13.21 2.92
C ASP A 80 -27.15 -12.62 3.91
N ASN A 81 -26.89 -11.32 3.78
CA ASN A 81 -26.48 -10.38 4.82
C ASN A 81 -26.34 -8.97 4.19
N GLN A 82 -27.48 -8.28 4.06
CA GLN A 82 -27.66 -6.82 3.95
C GLN A 82 -26.52 -5.97 3.35
N SER A 83 -26.08 -6.31 2.14
CA SER A 83 -25.58 -5.33 1.17
C SER A 83 -25.85 -5.85 -0.24
N HIS A 84 -26.91 -5.35 -0.86
CA HIS A 84 -27.29 -5.70 -2.22
C HIS A 84 -26.24 -5.18 -3.21
N VAL A 85 -25.28 -6.02 -3.60
CA VAL A 85 -24.49 -5.80 -4.81
C VAL A 85 -25.00 -6.80 -5.85
N ASN A 86 -25.95 -6.36 -6.67
CA ASN A 86 -26.38 -7.12 -7.84
C ASN A 86 -25.26 -7.06 -8.88
N VAL A 87 -24.46 -8.12 -8.97
CA VAL A 87 -23.54 -8.32 -10.09
C VAL A 87 -24.29 -9.15 -11.12
N ILE A 88 -24.73 -8.50 -12.21
CA ILE A 88 -25.26 -9.19 -13.38
C ILE A 88 -24.04 -9.69 -14.18
N CYS A 89 -23.81 -11.00 -14.20
CA CYS A 89 -22.83 -11.62 -15.07
C CYS A 89 -23.54 -12.09 -16.34
N GLU A 90 -23.16 -11.56 -17.50
CA GLU A 90 -23.63 -12.08 -18.79
C GLU A 90 -22.93 -13.41 -19.11
N GLU A 91 -23.71 -14.43 -19.51
CA GLU A 91 -23.33 -15.85 -19.69
C GLU A 91 -22.39 -16.15 -20.87
N LYS A 92 -21.30 -15.41 -21.06
CA LYS A 92 -20.31 -15.76 -22.08
C LYS A 92 -18.92 -15.75 -21.44
N ASP A 93 -18.37 -16.96 -21.30
CA ASP A 93 -17.16 -17.36 -20.57
C ASP A 93 -17.35 -17.53 -19.05
N THR A 94 -17.96 -18.66 -18.66
CA THR A 94 -18.17 -19.06 -17.25
C THR A 94 -16.88 -19.53 -16.60
N GLU A 95 -15.86 -18.69 -16.55
CA GLU A 95 -14.80 -18.86 -15.57
C GLU A 95 -15.31 -18.37 -14.21
N HIS A 96 -15.33 -19.25 -13.21
CA HIS A 96 -15.92 -18.97 -11.90
C HIS A 96 -15.28 -17.75 -11.22
N VAL A 97 -16.12 -16.78 -10.85
CA VAL A 97 -15.71 -15.59 -10.08
C VAL A 97 -15.68 -15.94 -8.60
N HIS A 98 -14.52 -15.82 -7.96
CA HIS A 98 -14.39 -16.05 -6.52
C HIS A 98 -14.75 -14.79 -5.71
N CYS A 99 -15.15 -14.99 -4.45
CA CYS A 99 -15.40 -13.88 -3.52
C CYS A 99 -14.20 -12.92 -3.42
N LEU A 100 -12.97 -13.46 -3.42
CA LEU A 100 -11.75 -12.65 -3.46
C LEU A 100 -11.62 -11.78 -4.71
N ASP A 101 -12.08 -12.26 -5.87
CA ASP A 101 -12.03 -11.48 -7.12
C ASP A 101 -12.96 -10.27 -7.02
N ILE A 102 -14.15 -10.45 -6.42
CA ILE A 102 -15.09 -9.36 -6.15
C ILE A 102 -14.47 -8.35 -5.19
N MET A 103 -13.91 -8.81 -4.06
CA MET A 103 -13.29 -7.94 -3.05
C MET A 103 -12.14 -7.13 -3.64
N TYR A 104 -11.18 -7.76 -4.32
CA TYR A 104 -10.07 -7.06 -4.95
C TYR A 104 -10.52 -6.16 -6.08
N THR A 105 -11.55 -6.52 -6.83
CA THR A 105 -12.12 -5.66 -7.85
C THR A 105 -12.69 -4.37 -7.24
N GLN A 106 -13.41 -4.46 -6.11
CA GLN A 106 -13.87 -3.25 -5.42
C GLN A 106 -12.70 -2.43 -4.88
N LEU A 107 -11.68 -3.07 -4.30
CA LEU A 107 -10.49 -2.36 -3.83
C LEU A 107 -9.76 -1.63 -4.97
N VAL A 108 -9.59 -2.26 -6.14
CA VAL A 108 -8.99 -1.62 -7.32
C VAL A 108 -9.80 -0.39 -7.75
N ARG A 109 -11.13 -0.52 -7.82
CA ARG A 109 -12.03 0.59 -8.17
C ARG A 109 -11.98 1.73 -7.17
N HIS A 110 -11.93 1.42 -5.87
CA HIS A 110 -11.87 2.43 -4.82
C HIS A 110 -10.52 3.12 -4.77
N VAL A 111 -9.41 2.39 -4.90
CA VAL A 111 -8.08 3.00 -4.98
C VAL A 111 -7.96 3.85 -6.25
N TYR A 112 -8.49 3.40 -7.40
CA TYR A 112 -8.58 4.25 -8.60
C TYR A 112 -9.32 5.57 -8.32
N THR A 113 -10.51 5.48 -7.71
CA THR A 113 -11.35 6.64 -7.38
C THR A 113 -10.64 7.60 -6.44
N LEU A 114 -9.96 7.07 -5.41
CA LEU A 114 -9.16 7.85 -4.47
C LEU A 114 -7.99 8.55 -5.17
N LEU A 115 -7.16 7.82 -5.92
CA LEU A 115 -6.02 8.41 -6.63
C LEU A 115 -6.47 9.48 -7.63
N ASN A 116 -7.60 9.27 -8.31
CA ASN A 116 -8.22 10.29 -9.16
C ASN A 116 -8.63 11.53 -8.37
N SER A 117 -9.27 11.38 -7.21
CA SER A 117 -9.66 12.52 -6.35
C SER A 117 -8.47 13.29 -5.78
N LEU A 118 -7.32 12.61 -5.62
CA LEU A 118 -6.06 13.20 -5.20
C LEU A 118 -5.28 13.85 -6.35
N ASN A 119 -5.83 13.83 -7.57
CA ASN A 119 -5.20 14.32 -8.80
C ASN A 119 -3.84 13.67 -9.07
N VAL A 120 -3.72 12.36 -8.83
CA VAL A 120 -2.52 11.60 -9.23
C VAL A 120 -2.43 11.60 -10.75
N GLU A 121 -1.24 11.85 -11.29
CA GLU A 121 -1.02 12.03 -12.73
C GLU A 121 -1.46 10.79 -13.52
N LYS A 122 -2.36 11.03 -14.50
CA LYS A 122 -2.94 10.00 -15.35
C LYS A 122 -2.15 9.81 -16.63
N LYS A 123 -2.23 8.60 -17.17
CA LYS A 123 -1.83 8.29 -18.53
C LYS A 123 -2.96 8.69 -19.46
N GLU A 124 -2.69 9.56 -20.44
CA GLU A 124 -3.69 10.09 -21.39
C GLU A 124 -4.41 9.03 -22.22
N THR A 125 -3.89 7.80 -22.26
CA THR A 125 -4.24 6.82 -23.27
C THR A 125 -5.43 5.92 -22.92
N ARG A 126 -5.97 5.96 -21.69
CA ARG A 126 -6.98 4.97 -21.25
C ARG A 126 -7.98 5.51 -20.23
N GLU A 127 -9.27 5.29 -20.52
CA GLU A 127 -10.35 5.39 -19.53
C GLU A 127 -10.43 4.13 -18.66
N PHE A 128 -10.81 4.31 -17.41
CA PHE A 128 -10.94 3.20 -16.46
C PHE A 128 -12.26 2.48 -16.64
N ASP A 129 -12.17 1.17 -16.90
CA ASP A 129 -13.32 0.31 -17.08
C ASP A 129 -13.86 -0.15 -15.72
N HIS A 130 -14.91 0.52 -15.24
CA HIS A 130 -15.60 0.18 -14.00
C HIS A 130 -16.43 -1.12 -14.09
N THR A 131 -16.59 -1.71 -15.26
CA THR A 131 -17.31 -2.99 -15.44
C THR A 131 -16.37 -4.18 -15.31
N LYS A 132 -15.07 -3.99 -15.63
CA LYS A 132 -14.04 -5.02 -15.59
C LYS A 132 -13.97 -5.76 -14.24
N MET A 133 -13.90 -7.08 -14.33
CA MET A 133 -13.65 -7.97 -13.21
C MET A 133 -12.17 -8.36 -13.16
N TYR A 134 -11.55 -8.18 -12.00
CA TYR A 134 -10.14 -8.51 -11.79
C TYR A 134 -10.03 -9.80 -10.99
N LYS A 135 -9.41 -10.81 -11.61
CA LYS A 135 -9.14 -12.10 -10.95
C LYS A 135 -7.91 -12.02 -10.08
N TYR A 136 -8.06 -12.32 -8.81
CA TYR A 136 -7.00 -12.24 -7.82
C TYR A 136 -6.22 -13.54 -7.72
N THR A 137 -4.94 -13.43 -8.04
CA THR A 137 -3.92 -14.45 -7.81
C THR A 137 -2.85 -13.87 -6.90
N CYS A 138 -2.46 -14.59 -5.84
CA CYS A 138 -1.29 -14.23 -5.05
C CYS A 138 -0.05 -14.50 -5.90
N ASN A 139 0.85 -13.52 -5.97
CA ASN A 139 1.77 -13.44 -7.10
C ASN A 139 3.25 -13.63 -6.74
N TYR A 140 3.63 -13.87 -5.48
CA TYR A 140 5.04 -14.19 -5.22
C TYR A 140 5.42 -15.55 -5.78
N LYS A 141 6.42 -15.57 -6.67
CA LYS A 141 6.99 -16.78 -7.26
C LYS A 141 8.48 -16.82 -7.00
N GLN A 142 8.97 -17.98 -6.61
CA GLN A 142 10.41 -18.21 -6.50
C GLN A 142 11.03 -18.06 -7.89
N VAL A 143 12.20 -17.41 -7.95
CA VAL A 143 12.95 -17.16 -9.18
C VAL A 143 14.06 -18.18 -9.26
N GLU A 144 14.17 -18.83 -10.42
CA GLU A 144 15.25 -19.79 -10.67
C GLU A 144 16.61 -19.06 -10.75
N PRO A 145 17.71 -19.66 -10.24
CA PRO A 145 19.02 -19.00 -10.18
C PRO A 145 19.50 -18.43 -11.53
N HIS A 146 19.23 -19.13 -12.64
CA HIS A 146 19.61 -18.69 -13.98
C HIS A 146 18.81 -17.47 -14.49
N ASP A 147 17.63 -17.22 -13.91
CA ASP A 147 16.81 -16.06 -14.23
C ASP A 147 17.18 -14.83 -13.38
N VAL A 148 17.81 -15.02 -12.22
CA VAL A 148 18.25 -13.92 -11.34
C VAL A 148 19.20 -12.98 -12.08
N GLU A 149 20.12 -13.51 -12.89
CA GLU A 149 21.04 -12.73 -13.72
C GLU A 149 20.30 -11.77 -14.66
N LYS A 150 19.10 -12.14 -15.16
CA LYS A 150 18.29 -11.28 -16.02
C LYS A 150 17.72 -10.08 -15.26
N TYR A 151 17.30 -10.28 -14.01
CA TYR A 151 16.85 -9.18 -13.15
C TYR A 151 18.01 -8.24 -12.78
N LEU A 152 19.21 -8.78 -12.60
CA LEU A 152 20.37 -8.01 -12.13
C LEU A 152 21.15 -7.30 -13.25
N SER A 153 21.12 -7.83 -14.46
CA SER A 153 21.90 -7.30 -15.59
C SER A 153 21.62 -5.82 -15.94
N PRO A 154 20.38 -5.28 -15.88
CA PRO A 154 20.12 -3.86 -16.14
C PRO A 154 20.80 -2.92 -15.14
N TYR A 155 21.19 -3.43 -13.97
CA TYR A 155 21.89 -2.68 -12.92
C TYR A 155 23.41 -2.87 -12.96
N GLY A 156 23.93 -3.64 -13.92
CA GLY A 156 25.36 -3.96 -14.02
C GLY A 156 25.87 -4.91 -12.92
N ILE A 157 24.96 -5.55 -12.17
CA ILE A 157 25.32 -6.47 -11.08
C ILE A 157 25.61 -7.85 -11.68
N ARG A 158 26.86 -8.30 -11.57
CA ARG A 158 27.32 -9.61 -12.09
C ARG A 158 27.54 -10.65 -11.00
N THR A 159 27.75 -10.21 -9.77
CA THR A 159 28.04 -11.08 -8.62
C THR A 159 26.92 -10.92 -7.60
N PHE A 160 26.37 -12.06 -7.18
CA PHE A 160 25.33 -12.14 -6.16
C PHE A 160 25.45 -13.47 -5.43
N ASP A 161 24.85 -13.56 -4.24
CA ASP A 161 24.80 -14.79 -3.48
C ASP A 161 23.86 -15.80 -4.16
N ARG A 162 24.45 -16.80 -4.83
CA ARG A 162 23.71 -17.86 -5.53
C ARG A 162 23.02 -18.84 -4.58
N THR A 163 23.32 -18.79 -3.28
CA THR A 163 22.67 -19.64 -2.27
C THR A 163 21.39 -19.03 -1.72
N ALA A 164 21.18 -17.72 -1.91
CA ALA A 164 19.97 -17.03 -1.49
C ALA A 164 18.74 -17.51 -2.27
N LYS A 165 17.58 -17.50 -1.60
CA LYS A 165 16.29 -17.76 -2.23
C LYS A 165 15.71 -16.45 -2.74
N PHE A 166 15.54 -16.38 -4.06
CA PHE A 166 15.01 -15.21 -4.74
C PHE A 166 13.53 -15.38 -5.08
N PHE A 167 12.81 -14.28 -5.03
CA PHE A 167 11.39 -14.20 -5.35
C PHE A 167 11.12 -13.03 -6.27
N SER A 168 10.02 -13.08 -6.99
CA SER A 168 9.49 -11.97 -7.78
C SER A 168 7.99 -11.90 -7.59
N TYR A 169 7.42 -10.71 -7.69
CA TYR A 169 5.98 -10.55 -7.81
C TYR A 169 5.62 -10.76 -9.29
N HIS A 170 4.84 -11.80 -9.57
CA HIS A 170 4.49 -12.30 -10.90
C HIS A 170 4.05 -11.18 -11.85
N ASN A 171 4.42 -11.33 -13.12
CA ASN A 171 4.02 -10.59 -14.33
C ASN A 171 4.98 -9.52 -14.92
N ALA A 172 6.29 -9.62 -14.72
CA ALA A 172 7.27 -8.79 -15.45
C ALA A 172 7.59 -9.30 -16.87
N LYS A 173 7.55 -10.63 -17.12
CA LYS A 173 8.08 -11.23 -18.36
C LYS A 173 7.19 -11.09 -19.61
N ASN A 174 5.86 -10.93 -19.45
CA ASN A 174 4.91 -10.88 -20.58
C ASN A 174 4.32 -9.49 -20.87
N SER A 175 4.69 -8.46 -20.10
CA SER A 175 4.22 -7.10 -20.38
C SER A 175 5.24 -6.34 -21.23
N SER A 176 5.27 -6.65 -22.53
CA SER A 176 5.88 -5.75 -23.52
C SER A 176 5.29 -4.33 -23.46
N MET A 177 4.13 -4.15 -22.81
CA MET A 177 3.47 -2.87 -22.57
C MET A 177 3.99 -2.08 -21.36
N LEU A 178 4.49 -2.73 -20.30
CA LEU A 178 5.00 -2.02 -19.11
C LEU A 178 6.35 -1.33 -19.43
N LYS A 179 7.18 -1.98 -20.27
CA LYS A 179 8.48 -1.50 -20.76
C LYS A 179 8.52 -0.09 -21.35
N ARG A 180 7.35 0.53 -21.64
CA ARG A 180 7.23 1.81 -22.36
C ARG A 180 7.01 3.05 -21.49
N GLY A 181 7.06 3.00 -20.15
CA GLY A 181 6.68 4.21 -19.39
C GLY A 181 7.20 4.43 -17.99
N LEU A 182 8.09 3.60 -17.44
CA LEU A 182 8.58 3.79 -16.05
C LEU A 182 9.66 4.87 -15.88
N PHE A 183 10.29 5.30 -16.97
CA PHE A 183 11.26 6.41 -16.96
C PHE A 183 10.65 7.75 -17.38
N ASP A 184 9.35 7.79 -17.67
CA ASP A 184 8.66 9.03 -17.98
C ASP A 184 8.40 9.74 -16.63
N LYS A 185 9.22 10.76 -16.32
CA LYS A 185 9.19 11.56 -15.08
C LYS A 185 7.92 12.41 -14.95
N ARG A 186 6.77 11.75 -15.02
CA ARG A 186 5.45 12.39 -15.03
C ARG A 186 4.69 12.18 -13.73
N SER A 187 5.09 11.22 -12.88
CA SER A 187 4.42 11.08 -11.58
C SER A 187 4.59 12.35 -10.76
N ASN A 188 3.48 12.84 -10.20
CA ASN A 188 3.44 14.00 -9.32
C ASN A 188 3.42 13.62 -7.83
N PHE A 189 3.47 12.33 -7.51
CA PHE A 189 3.55 11.80 -6.15
C PHE A 189 4.67 10.77 -5.99
N ASN A 190 5.36 10.82 -4.85
CA ASN A 190 6.10 9.68 -4.32
C ASN A 190 5.12 8.73 -3.64
N MET A 191 5.11 7.45 -4.00
CA MET A 191 4.16 6.48 -3.46
C MET A 191 4.86 5.38 -2.68
N CYS A 192 4.73 5.44 -1.36
CA CYS A 192 5.27 4.45 -0.44
C CYS A 192 4.25 3.33 -0.23
N ILE A 193 4.57 2.11 -0.68
CA ILE A 193 3.72 0.92 -0.54
C ILE A 193 4.43 -0.15 0.29
N TYR A 194 3.68 -0.98 1.01
CA TYR A 194 4.26 -2.14 1.68
C TYR A 194 4.35 -3.35 0.75
N LEU A 195 5.33 -4.22 0.97
CA LEU A 195 5.36 -5.54 0.34
C LEU A 195 4.44 -6.47 1.14
N PRO A 196 3.30 -6.92 0.57
CA PRO A 196 2.28 -7.65 1.32
C PRO A 196 2.78 -9.02 1.77
N THR A 197 2.46 -9.40 3.00
CA THR A 197 2.52 -10.79 3.46
C THR A 197 1.26 -11.55 3.06
N LYS A 198 1.26 -12.89 3.20
CA LYS A 198 0.07 -13.74 2.93
C LYS A 198 -1.18 -13.34 3.71
N LYS A 199 -1.03 -12.57 4.78
CA LYS A 199 -2.09 -12.15 5.69
C LYS A 199 -2.51 -10.69 5.48
N GLU A 200 -1.99 -10.00 4.48
CA GLU A 200 -2.34 -8.60 4.22
C GLU A 200 -3.08 -8.48 2.90
N ILE A 201 -3.71 -7.32 2.68
CA ILE A 201 -4.19 -6.98 1.34
C ILE A 201 -2.98 -6.87 0.43
N ASP A 202 -3.05 -7.53 -0.72
CA ASP A 202 -2.03 -7.50 -1.75
C ASP A 202 -2.10 -6.18 -2.52
N ILE A 203 -1.42 -5.17 -2.00
CA ILE A 203 -1.35 -3.85 -2.63
C ILE A 203 -0.59 -3.89 -3.96
N LEU A 204 0.34 -4.83 -4.15
CA LEU A 204 1.05 -4.97 -5.42
C LEU A 204 0.10 -5.38 -6.55
N PHE A 205 -0.89 -6.23 -6.27
CA PHE A 205 -1.94 -6.57 -7.24
C PHE A 205 -2.69 -5.31 -7.67
N ILE A 206 -3.09 -4.48 -6.71
CA ILE A 206 -3.85 -3.25 -6.98
C ILE A 206 -3.00 -2.28 -7.81
N ILE A 207 -1.76 -2.01 -7.39
CA ILE A 207 -0.84 -1.10 -8.11
C ILE A 207 -0.54 -1.62 -9.52
N GLU A 208 -0.34 -2.93 -9.70
CA GLU A 208 -0.15 -3.53 -11.02
C GLU A 208 -1.33 -3.20 -11.95
N LYS A 209 -2.58 -3.33 -11.47
CA LYS A 209 -3.76 -3.03 -12.28
C LYS A 209 -3.92 -1.52 -12.53
N LEU A 210 -3.51 -0.69 -11.58
CA LEU A 210 -3.61 0.77 -11.70
C LEU A 210 -2.45 1.39 -12.48
N SER A 211 -1.34 0.66 -12.68
CA SER A 211 -0.19 1.12 -13.47
C SER A 211 -0.52 1.37 -14.94
N TYR A 212 -1.64 0.81 -15.43
CA TYR A 212 -2.17 1.11 -16.76
C TYR A 212 -2.80 2.50 -16.88
N TYR A 213 -3.14 3.14 -15.76
CA TYR A 213 -3.90 4.39 -15.72
C TYR A 213 -3.13 5.55 -15.10
N PHE A 214 -2.17 5.29 -14.20
CA PHE A 214 -1.40 6.31 -13.49
C PHE A 214 0.10 6.11 -13.63
N TYR A 215 0.85 7.19 -13.42
CA TYR A 215 2.30 7.14 -13.23
C TYR A 215 2.66 7.03 -11.75
N PHE A 216 3.60 6.14 -11.40
CA PHE A 216 4.00 5.88 -10.02
C PHE A 216 5.51 5.96 -9.84
N ASP A 217 5.96 6.76 -8.87
CA ASP A 217 7.30 6.67 -8.31
C ASP A 217 7.21 5.85 -7.00
N LEU A 218 7.49 4.55 -7.09
CA LEU A 218 7.24 3.61 -6.00
C LEU A 218 8.43 3.49 -5.03
N TYR A 219 8.10 3.41 -3.75
CA TYR A 219 9.05 3.12 -2.68
C TYR A 219 8.48 2.06 -1.74
N VAL A 220 9.35 1.20 -1.19
CA VAL A 220 8.96 0.17 -0.23
C VAL A 220 9.70 0.34 1.11
N PRO A 221 9.04 0.06 2.24
CA PRO A 221 9.63 0.22 3.56
C PRO A 221 10.64 -0.88 3.86
N ILE A 222 11.78 -0.49 4.39
CA ILE A 222 12.80 -1.35 4.97
C ILE A 222 12.88 -1.07 6.46
N THR A 223 12.79 -2.12 7.26
CA THR A 223 12.88 -2.02 8.73
C THR A 223 14.33 -1.87 9.19
N THR A 224 14.58 -0.92 10.09
CA THR A 224 15.88 -0.76 10.77
C THR A 224 15.83 -1.36 12.19
N GLU A 225 17.00 -1.60 12.77
CA GLU A 225 17.14 -2.13 14.14
C GLU A 225 16.51 -1.21 15.20
N GLN A 226 16.45 0.10 14.94
CA GLN A 226 15.85 1.11 15.84
C GLN A 226 14.32 1.14 15.77
N ASN A 227 13.68 0.15 15.14
CA ASN A 227 12.26 0.11 14.86
C ASN A 227 11.77 1.32 14.03
N ARG A 228 12.57 1.76 13.06
CA ARG A 228 12.21 2.81 12.09
C ARG A 228 12.14 2.23 10.68
N LEU A 229 11.57 3.00 9.77
CA LEU A 229 11.49 2.67 8.36
C LEU A 229 12.41 3.58 7.56
N ILE A 230 13.00 3.00 6.52
CA ILE A 230 13.60 3.71 5.39
C ILE A 230 12.80 3.30 4.16
N PHE A 231 12.43 4.24 3.29
CA PHE A 231 11.70 3.93 2.06
C PHE A 231 12.69 3.85 0.89
N PHE A 232 12.87 2.65 0.36
CA PHE A 232 13.80 2.33 -0.73
C PHE A 232 13.05 2.32 -2.07
N PRO A 233 13.61 2.89 -3.15
CA PRO A 233 12.96 2.91 -4.46
C PRO A 233 12.67 1.48 -4.97
N PHE A 234 11.51 1.29 -5.57
CA PHE A 234 11.03 -0.03 -5.98
C PHE A 234 10.57 -0.03 -7.42
N ASP A 235 11.16 -0.91 -8.24
CA ASP A 235 10.70 -1.14 -9.60
C ASP A 235 9.72 -2.31 -9.61
N LEU A 236 8.48 -2.04 -10.04
CA LEU A 236 7.43 -3.04 -10.15
C LEU A 236 7.73 -4.07 -11.26
N GLU A 237 8.46 -3.69 -12.31
CA GLU A 237 8.88 -4.60 -13.38
C GLU A 237 10.07 -5.45 -12.93
N ASN A 238 11.13 -4.79 -12.46
CA ASN A 238 12.33 -5.46 -11.99
C ASN A 238 12.32 -5.64 -10.47
N ASN A 239 11.35 -6.42 -10.01
CA ASN A 239 11.00 -6.60 -8.61
C ASN A 239 11.70 -7.78 -7.92
N LEU A 240 13.00 -7.98 -8.15
CA LEU A 240 13.71 -9.10 -7.50
C LEU A 240 13.76 -8.90 -5.98
N LEU A 241 13.18 -9.85 -5.25
CA LEU A 241 13.03 -9.85 -3.80
C LEU A 241 13.83 -10.99 -3.18
N VAL A 242 14.20 -10.81 -1.92
CA VAL A 242 14.68 -11.88 -1.04
C VAL A 242 13.82 -11.94 0.21
N GLU A 243 13.62 -13.14 0.73
CA GLU A 243 12.99 -13.30 2.03
C GLU A 243 13.97 -12.87 3.12
N HIS A 244 13.54 -11.92 3.96
CA HIS A 244 14.34 -11.38 5.05
C HIS A 244 13.70 -11.75 6.40
N HIS A 245 14.16 -11.12 7.47
CA HIS A 245 13.65 -11.32 8.82
C HIS A 245 12.11 -11.22 8.88
N PHE A 246 11.48 -12.11 9.66
CA PHE A 246 10.03 -12.22 9.85
C PHE A 246 9.23 -12.65 8.61
N ASN A 247 9.85 -13.31 7.64
CA ASN A 247 9.22 -13.73 6.37
C ASN A 247 8.63 -12.54 5.60
N ILE A 248 9.32 -11.40 5.69
CA ILE A 248 9.01 -10.18 4.95
C ILE A 248 9.97 -10.11 3.77
N PHE A 249 9.44 -9.86 2.59
CA PHE A 249 10.26 -9.64 1.41
C PHE A 249 10.91 -8.26 1.44
N VAL A 250 12.13 -8.16 0.94
CA VAL A 250 12.82 -6.89 0.69
C VAL A 250 13.44 -6.90 -0.72
N PRO A 251 13.57 -5.75 -1.38
CA PRO A 251 14.28 -5.66 -2.66
C PRO A 251 15.72 -6.12 -2.52
N TYR A 252 16.17 -7.00 -3.42
CA TYR A 252 17.57 -7.45 -3.40
C TYR A 252 18.53 -6.30 -3.66
N LEU A 253 18.14 -5.31 -4.47
CA LEU A 253 18.94 -4.11 -4.72
C LEU A 253 19.29 -3.35 -3.43
N TYR A 254 18.38 -3.32 -2.45
CA TYR A 254 18.68 -2.73 -1.14
C TYR A 254 19.81 -3.49 -0.44
N ILE A 255 19.76 -4.82 -0.43
CA ILE A 255 20.79 -5.67 0.18
C ILE A 255 22.14 -5.46 -0.50
N PHE A 256 22.15 -5.46 -1.84
CA PHE A 256 23.35 -5.24 -2.63
C PHE A 256 23.98 -3.88 -2.32
N VAL A 257 23.22 -2.79 -2.45
CA VAL A 257 23.70 -1.41 -2.23
C VAL A 257 24.17 -1.22 -0.79
N SER A 258 23.41 -1.73 0.19
CA SER A 258 23.79 -1.65 1.60
C SER A 258 25.13 -2.35 1.88
N SER A 259 25.38 -3.50 1.24
CA SER A 259 26.64 -4.23 1.38
C SER A 259 27.83 -3.47 0.78
N CYS A 260 27.61 -2.75 -0.32
CA CYS A 260 28.62 -1.87 -0.92
C CYS A 260 28.91 -0.66 -0.02
N MET A 261 27.86 0.00 0.48
CA MET A 261 27.99 1.17 1.37
C MET A 261 28.68 0.84 2.70
N GLN A 262 28.40 -0.33 3.29
CA GLN A 262 29.08 -0.77 4.52
C GLN A 262 30.59 -0.91 4.33
N LYS A 263 31.04 -1.41 3.17
CA LYS A 263 32.48 -1.47 2.84
C LYS A 263 33.09 -0.07 2.71
N GLY A 264 32.32 0.88 2.21
CA GLY A 264 32.70 2.29 2.07
C GLY A 264 32.53 3.15 3.33
N LYS A 265 31.88 2.63 4.39
CA LYS A 265 31.44 3.39 5.58
C LYS A 265 30.47 4.54 5.25
N GLU A 266 29.70 4.41 4.19
CA GLU A 266 28.68 5.38 3.78
C GLU A 266 27.29 5.01 4.31
N THR A 267 26.39 6.00 4.37
CA THR A 267 24.99 5.81 4.78
C THR A 267 24.06 6.51 3.79
N PHE A 268 22.86 5.98 3.60
CA PHE A 268 21.85 6.61 2.75
C PHE A 268 21.47 8.02 3.21
N HIS A 269 21.35 8.95 2.26
CA HIS A 269 20.77 10.27 2.46
C HIS A 269 19.25 10.18 2.42
N LEU A 270 18.59 10.65 3.49
CA LEU A 270 17.15 10.54 3.68
C LEU A 270 16.47 11.91 3.73
N ASN A 271 15.27 12.01 3.14
CA ASN A 271 14.41 13.20 3.28
C ASN A 271 13.64 13.18 4.62
N GLY A 272 12.76 14.18 4.82
CA GLY A 272 11.95 14.32 6.04
C GLY A 272 11.05 13.11 6.35
N LEU A 273 10.63 12.34 5.34
CA LEU A 273 9.78 11.15 5.48
C LEU A 273 10.58 9.84 5.50
N ASN A 274 11.91 9.90 5.64
CA ASN A 274 12.82 8.77 5.55
C ASN A 274 12.84 8.09 4.16
N ILE A 275 12.54 8.83 3.09
CA ILE A 275 12.72 8.36 1.71
C ILE A 275 14.17 8.57 1.29
N ILE A 276 14.75 7.57 0.64
CA ILE A 276 16.11 7.68 0.10
C ILE A 276 16.16 8.70 -1.03
N THR A 277 17.14 9.60 -0.94
CA THR A 277 17.37 10.70 -1.89
C THR A 277 18.59 10.47 -2.78
N ASP A 278 19.42 9.46 -2.44
CA ASP A 278 20.55 9.06 -3.26
C ASP A 278 20.13 8.64 -4.67
N LYS A 279 20.99 8.93 -5.65
CA LYS A 279 20.86 8.30 -6.96
C LYS A 279 21.32 6.85 -6.85
N ILE A 280 20.38 5.91 -7.01
CA ILE A 280 20.64 4.48 -6.94
C ILE A 280 20.39 3.87 -8.30
N PHE A 281 21.44 3.45 -9.00
CA PHE A 281 21.36 2.99 -10.40
C PHE A 281 20.65 4.03 -11.29
N HIS A 282 19.48 3.65 -11.83
CA HIS A 282 18.64 4.52 -12.64
C HIS A 282 17.60 5.30 -11.82
N PHE A 283 17.39 4.95 -10.54
CA PHE A 283 16.47 5.66 -9.67
C PHE A 283 17.05 7.02 -9.29
N THR A 284 16.27 8.07 -9.56
CA THR A 284 16.57 9.43 -9.13
C THR A 284 15.43 9.94 -8.29
N PHE A 285 15.72 10.49 -7.11
CA PHE A 285 14.71 11.08 -6.24
C PHE A 285 14.32 12.48 -6.70
N GLU A 286 13.02 12.77 -6.62
CA GLU A 286 12.45 14.10 -6.81
C GLU A 286 11.48 14.40 -5.66
N GLU A 287 11.56 15.62 -5.12
CA GLU A 287 10.71 16.02 -4.00
C GLU A 287 9.28 16.32 -4.48
N LYS A 288 8.35 15.42 -4.14
CA LYS A 288 6.95 15.43 -4.55
C LYS A 288 6.02 15.32 -3.34
N ASP A 289 4.73 15.56 -3.53
CA ASP A 289 3.75 15.15 -2.51
C ASP A 289 3.84 13.63 -2.33
N THR A 290 3.55 13.13 -1.13
CA THR A 290 3.77 11.71 -0.82
C THR A 290 2.47 11.03 -0.42
N ILE A 291 2.20 9.86 -0.99
CA ILE A 291 1.14 8.95 -0.57
C ILE A 291 1.80 7.76 0.13
N LEU A 292 1.38 7.48 1.36
CA LEU A 292 1.84 6.35 2.16
C LEU A 292 0.69 5.36 2.35
N PHE A 293 0.82 4.18 1.73
CA PHE A 293 -0.01 3.04 2.03
C PHE A 293 0.54 2.31 3.26
N ILE A 294 -0.22 2.32 4.34
CA ILE A 294 0.21 1.81 5.64
C ILE A 294 -0.49 0.47 5.92
N PRO A 295 0.25 -0.64 6.10
CA PRO A 295 -0.32 -1.95 6.41
C PRO A 295 -0.97 -1.93 7.79
N LEU A 296 -2.07 -2.66 7.93
CA LEU A 296 -2.83 -2.74 9.17
C LEU A 296 -3.48 -4.11 9.40
N ILE A 297 -3.70 -4.41 10.68
CA ILE A 297 -4.42 -5.62 11.12
C ILE A 297 -5.91 -5.32 11.29
N ALA A 298 -6.22 -4.18 11.91
CA ALA A 298 -7.58 -3.70 12.16
C ALA A 298 -7.59 -2.18 12.20
N TYR A 299 -8.77 -1.58 12.08
CA TYR A 299 -8.99 -0.15 12.14
C TYR A 299 -10.31 0.16 12.83
N ASN A 300 -10.55 1.43 13.17
CA ASN A 300 -11.83 1.88 13.72
C ASN A 300 -12.42 3.03 12.90
N MET A 301 -13.61 3.47 13.32
CA MET A 301 -14.35 4.58 12.70
C MET A 301 -13.72 5.96 12.87
N TYR A 302 -12.56 6.07 13.54
CA TYR A 302 -11.84 7.32 13.80
C TYR A 302 -10.48 7.38 13.08
N GLY A 303 -10.25 6.51 12.09
CA GLY A 303 -8.99 6.46 11.36
C GLY A 303 -7.81 5.91 12.18
N CYS A 304 -8.06 5.38 13.39
CA CYS A 304 -7.05 4.71 14.17
C CYS A 304 -6.83 3.30 13.62
N ARG A 305 -5.59 2.82 13.70
CA ARG A 305 -5.21 1.50 13.20
C ARG A 305 -4.49 0.66 14.26
N VAL A 306 -4.57 -0.64 14.08
CA VAL A 306 -3.79 -1.62 14.84
C VAL A 306 -2.77 -2.24 13.90
N GLY A 307 -1.49 -1.92 14.10
CA GLY A 307 -0.37 -2.58 13.41
C GLY A 307 0.08 -3.87 14.09
N SER A 308 1.18 -4.45 13.57
CA SER A 308 1.79 -5.70 14.08
C SER A 308 2.28 -5.62 15.54
N GLY A 309 2.54 -4.41 16.05
CA GLY A 309 2.85 -4.12 17.45
C GLY A 309 4.23 -3.51 17.72
N LYS A 310 5.07 -3.34 16.71
CA LYS A 310 6.42 -2.74 16.86
C LYS A 310 6.47 -1.21 16.66
N GLY A 311 5.40 -0.62 16.14
CA GLY A 311 5.25 0.83 15.99
C GLY A 311 6.18 1.47 14.93
N TYR A 312 6.65 0.70 13.94
CA TYR A 312 7.58 1.18 12.90
C TYR A 312 7.09 2.45 12.20
N TYR A 313 5.83 2.44 11.74
CA TYR A 313 5.23 3.59 11.07
C TYR A 313 5.01 4.77 12.03
N ASP A 314 4.51 4.51 13.25
CA ASP A 314 4.27 5.57 14.24
C ASP A 314 5.56 6.30 14.61
N LYS A 315 6.63 5.54 14.91
CA LYS A 315 7.94 6.07 15.26
C LYS A 315 8.57 6.86 14.10
N THR A 316 8.44 6.36 12.88
CA THR A 316 9.02 7.00 11.70
C THR A 316 8.32 8.32 11.38
N LEU A 317 6.98 8.29 11.30
CA LEU A 317 6.19 9.42 10.82
C LEU A 317 5.97 10.49 11.89
N LYS A 318 5.93 10.16 13.19
CA LYS A 318 5.98 11.19 14.25
C LYS A 318 7.35 11.84 14.37
N GLY A 319 8.42 11.06 14.18
CA GLY A 319 9.79 11.58 14.20
C GLY A 319 10.04 12.62 13.10
N ALA A 320 9.51 12.38 11.90
CA ALA A 320 9.50 13.33 10.78
C ALA A 320 8.84 14.67 11.17
N GLN A 321 7.64 14.61 11.73
CA GLN A 321 6.87 15.80 12.15
C GLN A 321 7.58 16.62 13.24
N LEU A 322 8.26 15.96 14.18
CA LEU A 322 9.03 16.61 15.25
C LEU A 322 10.33 17.24 14.74
N GLY A 323 11.03 16.57 13.82
CA GLY A 323 12.26 17.08 13.20
C GLY A 323 12.00 18.35 12.39
N GLU A 324 10.88 18.40 11.66
CA GLU A 324 10.43 19.61 10.95
C GLU A 324 10.12 20.77 11.90
N LYS A 325 9.38 20.52 12.99
CA LYS A 325 9.09 21.55 14.00
C LYS A 325 10.36 22.14 14.61
N LYS A 326 11.37 21.29 14.88
CA LYS A 326 12.67 21.75 15.41
C LYS A 326 13.48 22.55 14.40
N LYS A 327 13.50 22.16 13.12
CA LYS A 327 14.19 22.94 12.06
C LYS A 327 13.58 24.33 11.88
N ILE A 328 12.26 24.46 11.96
CA ILE A 328 11.55 25.75 11.92
C ILE A 328 11.95 26.60 13.15
N ILE A 329 12.03 26.01 14.34
CA ILE A 329 12.42 26.72 15.57
C ILE A 329 13.89 27.15 15.53
N GLN A 330 14.80 26.31 15.03
CA GLN A 330 16.23 26.62 14.93
C GLN A 330 16.53 27.68 13.86
N GLN A 331 15.87 27.62 12.69
CA GLN A 331 15.99 28.66 11.67
C GLN A 331 15.48 30.02 12.17
N ASN A 332 14.51 30.03 13.09
CA ASN A 332 14.03 31.26 13.74
C ASN A 332 14.87 31.67 14.97
N GLY A 333 15.79 30.81 15.43
CA GLY A 333 16.59 31.01 16.64
C GLY A 333 18.04 31.43 16.37
N GLU A 334 18.62 31.09 15.22
CA GLU A 334 20.01 31.41 14.88
C GLU A 334 20.20 32.77 14.15
N GLU A 335 19.12 33.45 13.73
CA GLU A 335 19.18 34.80 13.16
C GLU A 335 18.98 35.95 14.17
N ASN A 336 18.86 35.67 15.47
CA ASN A 336 18.70 36.70 16.50
C ASN A 336 19.97 36.94 17.32
N SER A 337 20.89 37.72 16.74
CA SER A 337 21.79 38.59 17.51
C SER A 337 21.74 40.07 17.09
N GLY A 338 20.80 40.44 16.19
CA GLY A 338 20.44 41.83 15.92
C GLY A 338 18.94 42.01 16.11
N GLU A 339 18.53 43.12 16.71
CA GLU A 339 17.11 43.49 16.86
C GLU A 339 16.46 43.61 15.46
N MET A 340 15.74 42.57 15.05
CA MET A 340 14.93 42.56 13.83
C MET A 340 13.72 43.47 14.00
N ASN A 341 13.42 44.28 12.98
CA ASN A 341 12.21 45.11 12.97
C ASN A 341 10.95 44.27 12.67
N ASP A 342 9.78 44.75 13.07
CA ASP A 342 8.50 44.03 12.92
C ASP A 342 8.12 43.71 11.45
N GLY A 343 8.67 44.45 10.48
CA GLY A 343 8.46 44.23 9.05
C GLY A 343 9.23 43.03 8.49
N GLU A 344 10.45 42.80 8.98
CA GLU A 344 11.29 41.64 8.61
C GLU A 344 10.72 40.33 9.17
N LYS A 345 10.19 40.40 10.40
CA LYS A 345 9.48 39.30 11.07
C LYS A 345 8.24 38.85 10.28
N TYR A 346 7.47 39.83 9.78
CA TYR A 346 6.29 39.58 8.95
C TYR A 346 6.66 38.98 7.58
N THR A 347 7.78 39.43 7.00
CA THR A 347 8.25 38.96 5.70
C THR A 347 8.81 37.52 5.75
N LEU A 348 9.53 37.16 6.81
CA LEU A 348 9.95 35.77 7.08
C LEU A 348 8.77 34.85 7.39
N GLN A 349 7.75 35.35 8.09
CA GLN A 349 6.50 34.64 8.32
C GLN A 349 5.77 34.36 6.99
N ILE A 350 5.73 35.32 6.07
CA ILE A 350 5.17 35.15 4.72
C ILE A 350 6.02 34.21 3.86
N LEU A 351 7.36 34.28 3.94
CA LEU A 351 8.26 33.41 3.17
C LEU A 351 8.23 31.95 3.65
N SER A 352 8.13 31.72 4.97
CA SER A 352 7.92 30.37 5.53
C SER A 352 6.53 29.81 5.19
N GLN A 353 5.51 30.66 5.08
CA GLN A 353 4.17 30.30 4.60
C GLN A 353 4.12 30.07 3.08
N LYS A 354 5.02 30.68 2.30
CA LYS A 354 5.08 30.53 0.82
C LYS A 354 5.75 29.24 0.34
N LYS A 355 6.55 28.54 1.16
CA LYS A 355 6.88 27.13 0.87
C LYS A 355 5.65 26.29 1.16
N LYS A 356 4.77 26.15 0.16
CA LYS A 356 3.60 25.27 0.22
C LYS A 356 4.05 23.90 0.73
N LYS A 357 3.69 23.58 1.98
CA LYS A 357 4.08 22.34 2.63
C LYS A 357 3.61 21.19 1.74
N LYS A 358 4.54 20.33 1.33
CA LYS A 358 4.21 19.13 0.57
C LYS A 358 3.32 18.24 1.45
N LYS A 359 2.26 17.68 0.87
CA LYS A 359 1.26 16.90 1.58
C LYS A 359 1.71 15.45 1.70
N ASP A 360 1.57 14.87 2.89
CA ASP A 360 1.89 13.47 3.18
C ASP A 360 0.61 12.68 3.56
N ILE A 361 -0.04 12.09 2.56
CA ILE A 361 -1.34 11.43 2.67
C ILE A 361 -1.17 9.98 3.13
N LYS A 362 -1.89 9.56 4.17
CA LYS A 362 -1.78 8.25 4.82
C LYS A 362 -3.05 7.44 4.54
N ILE A 363 -2.89 6.34 3.83
CA ILE A 363 -3.98 5.48 3.37
C ILE A 363 -3.82 4.11 4.00
N GLY A 364 -4.84 3.62 4.68
CA GLY A 364 -4.93 2.21 5.08
C GLY A 364 -5.83 1.43 4.12
N LEU A 365 -5.41 0.22 3.76
CA LEU A 365 -6.26 -0.73 3.06
C LEU A 365 -6.71 -1.83 4.02
N SER A 366 -8.00 -2.13 4.02
CA SER A 366 -8.52 -3.22 4.85
C SER A 366 -9.77 -3.85 4.25
N TYR A 367 -10.24 -4.90 4.91
CA TYR A 367 -11.59 -5.41 4.68
C TYR A 367 -12.54 -4.83 5.71
N ASP A 368 -13.82 -4.67 5.36
CA ASP A 368 -14.84 -4.17 6.27
C ASP A 368 -14.93 -5.01 7.56
N LEU A 369 -14.70 -6.32 7.44
CA LEU A 369 -14.63 -7.27 8.55
C LEU A 369 -13.62 -6.91 9.66
N PHE A 370 -12.63 -6.06 9.36
CA PHE A 370 -11.62 -5.62 10.33
C PHE A 370 -11.88 -4.21 10.90
N LEU A 371 -13.07 -3.65 10.66
CA LEU A 371 -13.56 -2.45 11.32
C LEU A 371 -14.03 -2.78 12.74
N TYR A 372 -13.59 -1.99 13.72
CA TYR A 372 -14.03 -2.07 15.11
C TYR A 372 -14.70 -0.76 15.53
N HIS A 373 -15.82 -0.86 16.23
CA HIS A 373 -16.53 0.28 16.84
C HIS A 373 -16.03 0.64 18.25
N ILE A 374 -14.76 0.34 18.53
CA ILE A 374 -14.14 0.57 19.84
C ILE A 374 -12.94 1.49 19.63
N ASP A 375 -12.79 2.47 20.51
CA ASP A 375 -11.59 3.30 20.55
C ASP A 375 -10.43 2.55 21.23
N PHE A 376 -9.32 2.48 20.54
CA PHE A 376 -8.06 1.89 20.99
C PHE A 376 -6.86 2.82 20.71
N SER A 377 -7.13 4.09 20.43
CA SER A 377 -6.12 5.10 20.12
C SER A 377 -5.19 5.33 21.29
N GLU A 378 -3.90 5.43 21.01
CA GLU A 378 -2.85 5.83 21.94
C GLU A 378 -2.26 7.17 21.51
N SER A 379 -1.72 7.95 22.45
CA SER A 379 -1.11 9.27 22.16
C SER A 379 0.08 9.19 21.20
N THR A 380 0.70 8.01 21.08
CA THR A 380 1.81 7.73 20.16
C THR A 380 1.35 7.27 18.77
N ASP A 381 0.06 7.03 18.55
CA ASP A 381 -0.44 6.57 17.26
C ASP A 381 -0.54 7.70 16.23
N ILE A 382 -0.22 7.38 14.98
CA ILE A 382 -0.63 8.20 13.84
C ILE A 382 -2.05 7.82 13.41
N LEU A 383 -2.84 8.82 13.05
CA LEU A 383 -4.13 8.67 12.39
C LEU A 383 -3.93 8.57 10.88
N LEU A 384 -4.83 7.86 10.22
CA LEU A 384 -4.87 7.75 8.77
C LEU A 384 -5.79 8.83 8.20
N ASP A 385 -5.43 9.41 7.06
CA ASP A 385 -6.28 10.36 6.33
C ASP A 385 -7.39 9.59 5.60
N TYR A 386 -7.09 8.39 5.11
CA TYR A 386 -8.05 7.53 4.42
C TYR A 386 -8.00 6.08 4.91
N ILE A 387 -9.17 5.44 4.92
CA ILE A 387 -9.29 3.98 4.89
C ILE A 387 -10.07 3.61 3.63
N VAL A 388 -9.54 2.65 2.87
CA VAL A 388 -10.25 2.04 1.75
C VAL A 388 -10.56 0.59 2.09
N ASN A 389 -11.82 0.20 1.95
CA ASN A 389 -12.24 -1.20 2.02
C ASN A 389 -13.09 -1.57 0.80
N GLU A 390 -13.58 -2.81 0.72
CA GLU A 390 -14.40 -3.30 -0.39
C GLU A 390 -15.78 -2.64 -0.48
N LYS A 391 -16.25 -1.95 0.57
CA LYS A 391 -17.54 -1.28 0.63
C LYS A 391 -17.45 0.22 0.30
N ASN A 392 -16.40 0.91 0.77
CA ASN A 392 -16.34 2.37 0.71
C ASN A 392 -14.91 2.94 0.84
N ILE A 393 -14.76 4.24 0.59
CA ILE A 393 -13.57 5.05 0.94
C ILE A 393 -13.97 6.00 2.06
N TYR A 394 -13.31 5.92 3.20
CA TYR A 394 -13.53 6.82 4.34
C TYR A 394 -12.42 7.87 4.38
N HIS A 395 -12.79 9.15 4.41
CA HIS A 395 -11.88 10.28 4.49
C HIS A 395 -12.03 10.96 5.85
N PHE A 396 -10.99 10.94 6.68
CA PHE A 396 -11.02 11.49 8.02
C PHE A 396 -10.59 12.96 7.99
N LEU A 397 -11.49 13.85 8.42
CA LEU A 397 -11.30 15.29 8.47
C LEU A 397 -10.92 15.67 9.91
N PHE A 398 -9.74 16.26 10.09
CA PHE A 398 -9.18 16.62 11.39
C PHE A 398 -9.35 18.10 11.72
#